data_AF-A0A401PSE5-F1
#
_entry.id   AF-A0A401PSE5-F1
#
_cell.length_a   1.000
_cell.length_b   1.000
_cell.length_c   1.000
_cell.angle_alpha   90.00
_cell.angle_beta   90.00
_cell.angle_gamma   90.00
#
_symmetry.space_group_name_H-M   'P 1'
#
loop_
_entity.id
_entity.type
_entity.pdbx_description
1 polymer ?
#
loop_
_entity_poly.entity_id
_entity_poly.type
_entity_poly.pdbx_seq_one_letter_code
_entity_poly.pdbx_strand_id
1 'polypeptide(L)'
;MDGEESYEFVIVSLTGQTWHFEASNSDERESWVLAIESQIFASLQSCESSKNKSRMGSQSDAVAIQSIRNMRGNGFCVDCDTP
;
A
#
# COMPACT_ATOMS: atom_id res chain seq x y z
N MET A 1 -10.47 17.36 40.79
CA MET A 1 -10.49 17.16 39.33
C MET A 1 -9.80 15.84 39.09
N ASP A 2 -10.53 14.74 39.34
CA ASP A 2 -10.11 13.43 38.87
C ASP A 2 -10.39 13.44 37.37
N GLY A 3 -9.34 13.56 36.57
CA GLY A 3 -9.45 13.32 35.14
C GLY A 3 -9.82 11.86 34.98
N GLU A 4 -11.05 11.63 34.51
CA GLU A 4 -11.63 10.31 34.24
C GLU A 4 -10.57 9.35 33.69
N GLU A 5 -10.30 8.31 34.46
CA GLU A 5 -9.52 7.15 34.02
C GLU A 5 -10.41 6.38 33.02
N SER A 6 -10.62 6.96 31.84
CA SER A 6 -11.50 6.38 30.83
C SER A 6 -10.74 5.31 30.06
N TYR A 7 -11.26 4.09 30.14
CA TYR A 7 -10.76 2.94 29.40
C TYR A 7 -11.39 2.84 28.00
N GLU A 8 -12.00 3.94 27.54
CA GLU A 8 -12.74 4.01 26.29
C GLU A 8 -11.82 4.27 25.08
N PHE A 9 -12.14 3.64 23.96
CA PHE A 9 -11.61 3.98 22.66
C PHE A 9 -12.67 3.80 21.57
N VAL A 10 -12.49 4.49 20.45
CA VAL A 10 -13.48 4.54 19.37
C VAL A 10 -12.82 4.10 18.06
N ILE A 11 -13.51 3.23 17.33
CA ILE A 11 -13.14 2.87 15.96
C ILE A 11 -14.08 3.59 14.99
N VAL A 12 -13.50 4.32 14.04
CA VAL A 12 -14.23 5.00 12.98
C VAL A 12 -13.87 4.36 11.64
N SER A 13 -14.87 3.89 10.89
CA SER A 13 -14.66 3.37 9.54
C SER A 13 -14.48 4.50 8.51
N LEU A 14 -13.92 4.14 7.35
CA LEU A 14 -13.89 5.03 6.18
C LEU A 14 -15.28 5.44 5.68
N THR A 15 -16.33 4.67 6.01
CA THR A 15 -17.73 4.98 5.68
C THR A 15 -18.43 5.84 6.75
N GLY A 16 -17.70 6.25 7.80
CA GLY A 16 -18.22 7.08 8.89
C GLY A 16 -18.98 6.30 9.97
N GLN A 17 -18.99 4.97 9.91
CA GLN A 17 -19.55 4.16 11.00
C GLN A 17 -18.62 4.25 12.22
N THR A 18 -19.21 4.35 13.40
CA THR A 18 -18.47 4.56 14.65
C THR A 18 -18.86 3.49 15.65
N TRP A 19 -17.87 2.88 16.29
CA TRP A 19 -18.06 1.90 17.37
C TRP A 19 -17.29 2.35 18.60
N HIS A 20 -17.98 2.36 19.73
CA HIS A 20 -17.44 2.70 21.04
C HIS A 20 -17.09 1.41 21.78
N PHE A 21 -15.90 1.35 22.36
CA PHE A 21 -15.40 0.23 23.14
C PHE A 21 -14.83 0.73 24.46
N GLU A 22 -14.94 -0.09 25.49
CA GLU A 22 -14.38 0.16 26.81
C GLU A 22 -13.56 -1.08 27.21
N ALA A 23 -12.30 -0.87 27.60
CA ALA A 23 -11.42 -1.92 28.10
C ALA A 23 -11.56 -2.10 29.62
N SER A 24 -11.00 -3.18 30.16
CA SER A 24 -11.08 -3.47 31.60
C SER A 24 -10.14 -2.59 32.44
N ASN A 25 -9.11 -2.02 31.82
CA ASN A 25 -8.10 -1.14 32.44
C ASN A 25 -7.30 -0.38 31.36
N SER A 26 -6.41 0.52 31.79
CA SER A 26 -5.61 1.37 30.89
C SER A 26 -4.61 0.58 30.06
N ASP A 27 -3.92 -0.39 30.65
CA ASP A 27 -2.90 -1.20 29.94
C ASP A 27 -3.54 -2.02 28.82
N GLU A 28 -4.73 -2.59 29.07
CA GLU A 28 -5.49 -3.33 28.07
C GLU A 28 -5.96 -2.43 26.93
N ARG A 29 -6.46 -1.23 27.26
CA ARG A 29 -6.82 -0.21 26.25
C ARG A 29 -5.64 0.11 25.35
N GLU A 30 -4.49 0.42 25.93
CA GLU A 30 -3.27 0.74 25.17
C GLU A 30 -2.84 -0.44 24.28
N SER A 31 -2.90 -1.66 24.81
CA SER A 31 -2.61 -2.88 24.04
C SER A 31 -3.55 -3.05 22.84
N TRP A 32 -4.86 -2.80 23.01
CA TRP A 32 -5.82 -2.87 21.91
C TRP A 32 -5.56 -1.81 20.87
N VAL A 33 -5.34 -0.55 21.28
CA VAL A 33 -5.05 0.56 20.36
C VAL A 33 -3.82 0.25 19.51
N LEU A 34 -2.72 -0.14 20.13
CA LEU A 34 -1.48 -0.49 19.44
C LEU A 34 -1.67 -1.64 18.43
N ALA A 35 -2.38 -2.70 18.83
CA ALA A 35 -2.64 -3.84 17.96
C ALA A 35 -3.48 -3.46 16.74
N ILE A 36 -4.52 -2.63 16.94
CA ILE A 36 -5.41 -2.16 15.87
C ILE A 36 -4.66 -1.24 14.92
N GLU A 37 -3.89 -0.26 15.44
CA GLU A 37 -3.07 0.64 14.63
C GLU A 37 -2.05 -0.13 13.78
N SER A 38 -1.36 -1.10 14.38
CA SER A 38 -0.42 -1.97 13.69
C SER A 38 -1.10 -2.77 12.57
N GLN A 39 -2.29 -3.32 12.81
CA GLN A 39 -3.01 -4.10 11.80
C GLN A 39 -3.52 -3.22 10.65
N ILE A 40 -3.97 -2.00 10.94
CA ILE A 40 -4.35 -1.01 9.91
C ILE A 40 -3.13 -0.69 9.05
N PHE A 41 -2.00 -0.36 9.68
CA PHE A 41 -0.77 -0.03 8.97
C PHE A 41 -0.28 -1.18 8.10
N ALA A 42 -0.23 -2.41 8.64
CA ALA A 42 0.16 -3.60 7.89
C ALA A 42 -0.77 -3.84 6.69
N SER A 43 -2.08 -3.65 6.86
CA SER A 43 -3.06 -3.78 5.77
C SER A 43 -2.82 -2.73 4.68
N LEU A 44 -2.59 -1.46 5.06
CA LEU A 44 -2.29 -0.37 4.12
C LEU A 44 -0.96 -0.59 3.36
N GLN A 45 0.08 -1.07 4.05
CA GLN A 45 1.37 -1.39 3.44
C GLN A 45 1.29 -2.61 2.52
N SER A 46 0.52 -3.64 2.90
CA SER A 46 0.31 -4.82 2.06
C SER A 46 -0.46 -4.52 0.76
N CYS A 47 -1.18 -3.39 0.73
CA CYS A 47 -1.83 -2.83 -0.45
C CYS A 47 -0.94 -1.86 -1.24
N GLU A 48 0.39 -1.83 -1.02
CA GLU A 48 1.30 -1.18 -1.96
C GLU A 48 1.09 -1.79 -3.35
N SER A 49 0.63 -0.95 -4.28
CA SER A 49 0.47 -1.30 -5.67
C SER A 49 1.74 -2.00 -6.15
N SER A 50 1.63 -3.26 -6.59
CA SER A 50 2.68 -4.04 -7.25
C SER A 50 3.23 -3.39 -8.54
N LYS A 51 3.00 -2.10 -8.79
CA LYS A 51 3.47 -1.34 -9.94
C LYS A 51 4.95 -0.97 -9.91
N ASN A 52 5.76 -1.42 -8.95
CA ASN A 52 7.18 -1.06 -8.90
C ASN A 52 8.21 -2.21 -8.95
N LYS A 53 7.82 -3.43 -9.36
CA LYS A 53 8.81 -4.52 -9.60
C LYS A 53 9.18 -4.75 -11.08
N SER A 54 8.85 -3.84 -12.00
CA SER A 54 9.30 -3.95 -13.41
C SER A 54 10.63 -3.24 -13.70
N ARG A 55 11.32 -2.66 -12.71
CA ARG A 55 12.64 -2.04 -12.95
C ARG A 55 13.83 -3.00 -12.97
N MET A 56 13.61 -4.30 -12.74
CA MET A 56 14.51 -5.33 -13.25
C MET A 56 13.77 -6.08 -14.34
N GLY A 57 13.63 -5.46 -15.51
CA GLY A 57 13.42 -6.22 -16.73
C GLY A 57 14.50 -7.29 -16.74
N SER A 58 14.09 -8.55 -16.76
CA SER A 58 15.03 -9.66 -16.78
C SER A 58 16.00 -9.42 -17.94
N GLN A 59 17.26 -9.82 -17.83
CA GLN A 59 18.21 -9.67 -18.93
C GLN A 59 17.62 -10.24 -20.25
N SER A 60 16.78 -11.26 -20.16
CA SER A 60 15.96 -11.80 -21.26
C SER A 60 14.98 -10.81 -21.89
N ASP A 61 14.30 -9.97 -21.10
CA ASP A 61 13.38 -8.95 -21.65
C ASP A 61 14.15 -7.86 -22.39
N ALA A 62 15.29 -7.43 -21.86
CA ALA A 62 16.15 -6.46 -22.54
C ALA A 62 16.66 -6.99 -23.89
N VAL A 63 17.02 -8.28 -23.94
CA VAL A 63 17.44 -8.97 -25.18
C VAL A 63 16.28 -9.14 -26.16
N ALA A 64 15.09 -9.50 -25.68
CA ALA A 64 13.90 -9.61 -26.52
C ALA A 64 13.51 -8.26 -27.14
N ILE A 65 13.54 -7.18 -26.34
CA ILE A 65 13.24 -5.82 -26.82
C ILE A 65 14.28 -5.35 -27.85
N GLN A 66 15.57 -5.60 -27.62
CA GLN A 66 16.62 -5.29 -28.61
C GLN A 66 16.40 -6.05 -29.93
N SER A 67 15.98 -7.32 -29.85
CA SER A 67 15.72 -8.13 -31.04
C SER A 67 14.56 -7.57 -31.87
N ILE A 68 13.50 -7.07 -31.22
CA ILE A 68 12.38 -6.40 -31.89
C ILE A 68 12.82 -5.08 -32.54
N ARG A 69 13.61 -4.25 -31.86
CA ARG A 69 14.12 -2.98 -32.42
C ARG A 69 14.99 -3.18 -33.66
N ASN A 70 15.74 -4.28 -33.71
CA ASN A 70 16.62 -4.60 -34.84
C ASN A 70 15.87 -5.20 -36.05
N MET A 71 14.55 -5.41 -35.96
CA MET A 71 13.76 -5.86 -37.11
C MET A 71 13.67 -4.75 -38.16
N ARG A 72 13.77 -5.14 -39.44
CA ARG A 72 13.64 -4.21 -40.56
C ARG A 72 12.25 -3.56 -40.53
N GLY A 73 12.21 -2.23 -40.47
CA GLY A 73 10.97 -1.45 -40.37
C GLY A 73 10.69 -0.88 -38.98
N ASN A 74 11.40 -1.33 -37.94
CA ASN A 74 11.22 -0.84 -36.56
C ASN A 74 12.20 0.26 -36.16
N GLY A 75 12.86 0.88 -37.14
CA GLY A 75 13.82 1.98 -36.90
C GLY A 75 13.20 3.36 -36.75
N PHE A 76 11.88 3.48 -36.96
CA PHE A 76 11.11 4.72 -36.83
C PHE A 76 9.70 4.41 -36.36
N CYS A 77 9.13 5.31 -35.56
CA CYS A 77 7.76 5.22 -35.07
C CYS A 77 6.76 5.53 -36.20
N VAL A 78 5.75 4.69 -36.37
CA VAL A 78 4.73 4.84 -37.44
C VAL A 78 3.85 6.08 -37.29
N ASP A 79 3.70 6.59 -36.07
CA ASP A 79 2.79 7.70 -35.77
C ASP A 79 3.47 9.07 -35.84
N CYS A 80 4.79 9.13 -35.63
CA CYS A 80 5.53 10.39 -35.53
C CYS A 80 6.89 10.42 -36.27
N ASP A 81 7.25 9.34 -36.98
CA ASP A 81 8.49 9.21 -37.76
C ASP A 81 9.80 9.46 -37.00
N THR A 82 9.77 9.47 -35.66
CA THR A 82 10.98 9.57 -34.85
C THR A 82 11.66 8.21 -34.72
N PRO A 83 13.01 8.14 -34.63
CA PRO A 83 13.72 6.89 -34.37
C PRO A 83 13.28 6.15 -33.10
#